data_AF-A0A2G2G223-F1
#
_entry.id   AF-A0A2G2G223-F1
#
_cell.length_a   1.000
_cell.length_b   1.000
_cell.length_c   1.000
_cell.angle_alpha   90.00
_cell.angle_beta   90.00
_cell.angle_gamma   90.00
#
_symmetry.space_group_name_H-M   'P 1'
#
loop_
_entity.id
_entity.type
_entity.pdbx_description
1 polymer ?
#
loop_
_entity_poly.entity_id
_entity_poly.type
_entity_poly.pdbx_seq_one_letter_code
_entity_poly.pdbx_strand_id
1 'polypeptide(L)'
;MLNFLNLNNILALLCVLILSSCSTSQPKNKWQYNAVNMTQTYQSHFLQAKESHARIDLRQARRHAKQSADLKVLIDIELTQCAMQVCVLKFQNCKNARSLLIIQPNASQEAYLSFLNSTLQEKDINLLPQQYQGFAYALEKKNAEGINKILKNIRPLSSKVISSSLSRDFITQENISLLIKELSFSGYKHPLISWLKLQASREKDTTKKLRIQAKIEVLTSE
;
A
#
# COMPACT_ATOMS: atom_id res chain seq x y z
N MET A 1 25.70 63.80 -24.85
CA MET A 1 26.58 63.30 -23.78
C MET A 1 25.70 62.44 -22.87
N LEU A 2 25.85 61.11 -22.99
CA LEU A 2 25.52 60.01 -22.06
C LEU A 2 24.31 60.20 -21.11
N ASN A 3 23.27 59.35 -21.15
CA ASN A 3 23.31 58.06 -20.47
C ASN A 3 22.32 57.04 -21.07
N PHE A 4 22.84 56.18 -21.97
CA PHE A 4 22.25 54.90 -22.36
C PHE A 4 22.72 53.77 -21.42
N LEU A 5 22.77 54.05 -20.12
CA LEU A 5 23.04 53.09 -19.04
C LEU A 5 21.86 53.29 -18.09
N ASN A 6 20.83 52.44 -18.01
CA ASN A 6 20.96 51.11 -17.43
C ASN A 6 19.61 50.35 -17.48
N LEU A 7 18.94 50.30 -18.64
CA LEU A 7 17.76 49.43 -18.79
C LEU A 7 18.15 47.93 -18.64
N ASN A 8 19.40 47.60 -18.99
CA ASN A 8 19.99 46.28 -18.83
C ASN A 8 20.22 45.89 -17.34
N ASN A 9 20.44 46.87 -16.45
CA ASN A 9 20.61 46.60 -15.01
C ASN A 9 19.29 46.40 -14.26
N ILE A 10 18.19 46.99 -14.76
CA ILE A 10 16.85 46.78 -14.18
C ILE A 10 16.33 45.37 -14.54
N LEU A 11 16.63 44.90 -15.76
CA LEU A 11 16.29 43.53 -16.18
C LEU A 11 17.13 42.46 -15.43
N ALA A 12 18.39 42.77 -15.10
CA ALA A 12 19.24 41.89 -14.31
C ALA A 12 18.80 41.79 -12.84
N LEU A 13 18.18 42.84 -12.28
CA LEU A 13 17.70 42.83 -10.88
C LEU A 13 16.39 42.02 -10.72
N LEU A 14 15.58 41.90 -11.77
CA LEU A 14 14.31 41.15 -11.73
C LEU A 14 14.51 39.62 -11.87
N CYS A 15 15.63 39.17 -12.44
CA CYS A 15 15.93 37.75 -12.60
C CYS A 15 16.43 37.04 -11.33
N VAL A 16 16.77 37.77 -10.26
CA VAL A 16 17.32 37.18 -9.02
C VAL A 16 16.24 36.79 -8.01
N LEU A 17 14.98 37.23 -8.18
CA LEU A 17 13.88 36.97 -7.24
C LEU A 17 13.09 35.68 -7.50
N ILE A 18 13.50 34.84 -8.47
CA ILE A 18 12.83 33.58 -8.80
C ILE A 18 13.66 32.35 -8.38
N LEU A 19 14.53 32.50 -7.38
CA LEU A 19 15.09 31.36 -6.65
C LEU A 19 14.01 30.77 -5.73
N SER A 20 13.10 30.06 -6.38
CA SER A 20 12.52 28.79 -5.97
C SER A 20 12.56 28.54 -4.46
N SER A 21 11.40 28.67 -3.84
CA SER A 21 10.99 27.93 -2.65
C SER A 21 11.20 26.43 -2.90
N CYS A 22 12.42 25.95 -2.69
CA CYS A 22 12.66 24.54 -2.46
C CYS A 22 11.91 24.23 -1.16
N SER A 23 10.77 23.57 -1.25
CA SER A 23 10.10 23.02 -0.08
C SER A 23 11.03 21.97 0.51
N THR A 24 11.93 22.39 1.39
CA THR A 24 12.68 21.47 2.23
C THR A 24 11.65 20.89 3.19
N SER A 25 11.14 19.71 2.83
CA SER A 25 10.39 18.89 3.77
C SER A 25 11.18 18.84 5.07
N GLN A 26 10.59 19.33 6.16
CA GLN A 26 11.26 19.42 7.45
C GLN A 26 11.95 18.09 7.78
N PRO A 27 13.18 18.11 8.32
CA PRO A 27 13.87 16.89 8.66
C PRO A 27 12.97 16.05 9.55
N LYS A 28 12.76 14.77 9.16
CA LYS A 28 11.91 13.87 9.94
C LYS A 28 12.45 13.78 11.35
N ASN A 29 11.59 14.06 12.34
CA ASN A 29 11.96 13.91 13.74
C ASN A 29 12.35 12.45 14.00
N LYS A 30 13.28 12.20 14.94
CA LYS A 30 13.77 10.84 15.27
C LYS A 30 12.65 9.84 15.53
N TRP A 31 11.58 10.27 16.21
CA TRP A 31 10.41 9.43 16.48
C TRP A 31 9.67 9.01 15.19
N GLN A 32 9.52 9.92 14.21
CA GLN A 32 8.88 9.63 12.93
C GLN A 32 9.68 8.62 12.13
N TYR A 33 11.01 8.83 12.07
CA TYR A 33 11.91 7.91 11.38
C TYR A 33 11.81 6.49 11.97
N ASN A 34 11.89 6.37 13.30
CA ASN A 34 11.81 5.08 13.98
C ASN A 34 10.44 4.40 13.78
N ALA A 35 9.35 5.17 13.83
CA ALA A 35 8.01 4.66 13.59
C ALA A 35 7.87 4.09 12.17
N VAL A 36 8.33 4.81 11.15
CA VAL A 36 8.29 4.37 9.75
C VAL A 36 9.17 3.14 9.54
N ASN A 37 10.39 3.13 10.08
CA ASN A 37 11.30 1.98 9.96
C ASN A 37 10.70 0.72 10.58
N MET A 38 10.16 0.81 11.80
CA MET A 38 9.49 -0.33 12.45
C MET A 38 8.23 -0.79 11.70
N THR A 39 7.55 0.13 11.02
CA THR A 39 6.40 -0.22 10.15
C THR A 39 6.85 -1.04 8.94
N GLN A 40 7.98 -0.68 8.33
CA GLN A 40 8.56 -1.44 7.21
C GLN A 40 9.04 -2.83 7.65
N THR A 41 9.68 -2.93 8.82
CA THR A 41 10.07 -4.21 9.42
C THR A 41 8.83 -5.07 9.70
N TYR A 42 7.76 -4.47 10.26
CA TYR A 42 6.47 -5.14 10.46
C TYR A 42 5.92 -5.71 9.15
N GLN A 43 5.86 -4.92 8.07
CA GLN A 43 5.37 -5.38 6.77
C GLN A 43 6.21 -6.57 6.26
N SER A 44 7.53 -6.49 6.37
CA SER A 44 8.45 -7.55 5.94
C SER A 44 8.21 -8.85 6.71
N HIS A 45 8.21 -8.80 8.04
CA HIS A 45 7.97 -9.98 8.88
C HIS A 45 6.55 -10.53 8.71
N PHE A 46 5.55 -9.68 8.53
CA PHE A 46 4.18 -10.10 8.27
C PHE A 46 4.09 -10.89 6.95
N LEU A 47 4.64 -10.35 5.86
CA LEU A 47 4.61 -10.99 4.54
C LEU A 47 5.39 -12.33 4.54
N GLN A 48 6.45 -12.44 5.33
CA GLN A 48 7.23 -13.68 5.51
C GLN A 48 6.60 -14.71 6.46
N ALA A 49 5.41 -14.44 7.00
CA ALA A 49 4.74 -15.28 8.01
C ALA A 49 5.51 -15.41 9.35
N LYS A 50 6.33 -14.42 9.72
CA LYS A 50 7.02 -14.34 11.01
C LYS A 50 6.14 -13.60 12.03
N GLU A 51 5.01 -14.20 12.41
CA GLU A 51 3.96 -13.51 13.15
C GLU A 51 4.40 -12.93 14.50
N SER A 52 5.23 -13.65 15.26
CA SER A 52 5.75 -13.19 16.56
C SER A 52 6.55 -11.89 16.42
N HIS A 53 7.44 -11.85 15.43
CA HIS A 53 8.26 -10.68 15.12
C HIS A 53 7.39 -9.53 14.61
N ALA A 54 6.49 -9.79 13.66
CA ALA A 54 5.56 -8.79 13.16
C ALA A 54 4.73 -8.13 14.27
N ARG A 55 4.24 -8.90 15.27
CA ARG A 55 3.53 -8.34 16.43
C ARG A 55 4.41 -7.42 17.28
N ILE A 56 5.69 -7.76 17.46
CA ILE A 56 6.66 -6.95 18.19
C ILE A 56 6.92 -5.65 17.44
N ASP A 57 7.22 -5.72 16.14
CA ASP A 57 7.52 -4.55 15.30
C ASP A 57 6.36 -3.57 15.25
N LEU A 58 5.12 -4.06 15.08
CA LEU A 58 3.94 -3.22 15.08
C LEU A 58 3.74 -2.51 16.42
N ARG A 59 4.03 -3.18 17.54
CA ARG A 59 3.99 -2.57 18.88
C ARG A 59 5.05 -1.49 19.01
N GLN A 60 6.26 -1.70 18.50
CA GLN A 60 7.34 -0.72 18.52
C GLN A 60 7.02 0.49 17.63
N ALA A 61 6.50 0.28 16.42
CA ALA A 61 6.05 1.35 15.53
C ALA A 61 5.02 2.26 16.23
N ARG A 62 4.00 1.66 16.84
CA ARG A 62 2.99 2.40 17.64
C ARG A 62 3.61 3.15 18.81
N ARG A 63 4.56 2.56 19.52
CA ARG A 63 5.24 3.21 20.65
C ARG A 63 6.02 4.45 20.21
N HIS A 64 6.73 4.38 19.08
CA HIS A 64 7.43 5.54 18.52
C HIS A 64 6.46 6.63 18.03
N ALA A 65 5.36 6.26 17.36
CA ALA A 65 4.39 7.23 16.89
C ALA A 65 3.66 7.96 18.03
N LYS A 66 3.45 7.29 19.16
CA LYS A 66 2.83 7.87 20.38
C LYS A 66 3.73 8.82 21.18
N GLN A 67 4.91 9.17 20.65
CA GLN A 67 5.77 10.22 21.22
C GLN A 67 5.32 11.64 20.80
N SER A 68 4.30 11.75 19.93
CA SER A 68 3.76 13.00 19.41
C SER A 68 2.23 13.02 19.54
N ALA A 69 1.67 14.23 19.62
CA ALA A 69 0.22 14.46 19.52
C ALA A 69 -0.27 14.49 18.06
N ASP A 70 0.62 14.62 17.07
CA ASP A 70 0.27 14.45 15.65
C ASP A 70 0.08 12.97 15.34
N LEU A 71 -1.19 12.57 15.17
CA LEU A 71 -1.60 11.18 14.97
C LEU A 71 -1.41 10.67 13.53
N LYS A 72 -1.00 11.50 12.56
CA LYS A 72 -0.88 11.08 11.14
C LYS A 72 -0.03 9.82 10.97
N VAL A 73 1.13 9.77 11.60
CA VAL A 73 2.02 8.60 11.51
C VAL A 73 1.39 7.37 12.17
N LEU A 74 0.65 7.54 13.27
CA LEU A 74 -0.07 6.45 13.90
C LEU A 74 -1.22 5.94 13.01
N ILE A 75 -1.92 6.83 12.32
CA ILE A 75 -2.95 6.46 11.34
C ILE A 75 -2.33 5.64 10.20
N ASP A 76 -1.20 6.05 9.64
CA ASP A 76 -0.49 5.29 8.59
C ASP A 76 -0.09 3.89 9.05
N ILE A 77 0.32 3.73 10.32
CA ILE A 77 0.63 2.43 10.93
C ILE A 77 -0.61 1.54 10.97
N GLU A 78 -1.75 2.06 11.43
CA GLU A 78 -3.00 1.27 11.51
C GLU A 78 -3.57 0.96 10.12
N LEU A 79 -3.45 1.89 9.16
CA LEU A 79 -3.80 1.65 7.76
C LEU A 79 -2.91 0.56 7.15
N THR A 80 -1.61 0.57 7.47
CA THR A 80 -0.67 -0.47 7.05
C THR A 80 -1.04 -1.82 7.64
N GLN A 81 -1.40 -1.89 8.93
CA GLN A 81 -1.90 -3.12 9.55
C GLN A 81 -3.13 -3.66 8.84
N CYS A 82 -4.07 -2.79 8.45
CA CYS A 82 -5.23 -3.20 7.68
C CYS A 82 -4.87 -3.69 6.28
N ALA A 83 -4.00 -2.96 5.56
CA ALA A 83 -3.51 -3.35 4.24
C ALA A 83 -2.81 -4.72 4.25
N MET A 84 -2.06 -5.03 5.32
CA MET A 84 -1.45 -6.35 5.50
C MET A 84 -2.49 -7.47 5.66
N GLN A 85 -3.61 -7.22 6.36
CA GLN A 85 -4.71 -8.19 6.41
C GLN A 85 -5.37 -8.39 5.03
N VAL A 86 -5.55 -7.31 4.26
CA VAL A 86 -6.03 -7.39 2.88
C VAL A 86 -5.12 -8.26 2.01
N CYS A 87 -3.79 -8.16 2.15
CA CYS A 87 -2.83 -8.99 1.39
C CYS A 87 -3.05 -10.51 1.56
N VAL A 88 -3.61 -10.92 2.71
CA VAL A 88 -3.85 -12.33 3.05
C VAL A 88 -5.32 -12.69 2.94
N LEU A 89 -6.07 -11.91 2.15
CA LEU A 89 -7.51 -12.08 1.89
C LEU A 89 -8.38 -12.05 3.17
N LYS A 90 -7.89 -11.41 4.24
CA LYS A 90 -8.62 -11.18 5.49
C LYS A 90 -9.15 -9.74 5.50
N PHE A 91 -10.39 -9.56 5.08
CA PHE A 91 -11.05 -8.24 5.06
C PHE A 91 -11.62 -7.93 6.44
N GLN A 92 -11.25 -6.78 6.98
CA GLN A 92 -11.67 -6.27 8.29
C GLN A 92 -12.03 -4.78 8.15
N ASN A 93 -12.85 -4.24 9.05
CA ASN A 93 -13.31 -2.84 8.99
C ASN A 93 -12.25 -1.78 9.39
N CYS A 94 -10.97 -2.17 9.50
CA CYS A 94 -9.85 -1.34 9.93
C CYS A 94 -10.15 -0.44 11.16
N LYS A 95 -10.83 -0.97 12.19
CA LYS A 95 -11.37 -0.20 13.33
C LYS A 95 -10.40 0.83 13.93
N ASN A 96 -9.13 0.46 14.16
CA ASN A 96 -8.15 1.35 14.77
C ASN A 96 -7.87 2.60 13.93
N ALA A 97 -7.63 2.43 12.62
CA ALA A 97 -7.38 3.55 11.71
C ALA A 97 -8.60 4.47 11.63
N ARG A 98 -9.80 3.88 11.56
CA ARG A 98 -11.06 4.63 11.56
C ARG A 98 -11.25 5.47 12.83
N SER A 99 -11.01 4.88 14.00
CA SER A 99 -11.11 5.60 15.28
C SER A 99 -10.13 6.78 15.37
N LEU A 100 -8.91 6.63 14.85
CA LEU A 100 -7.93 7.72 14.85
C LEU A 100 -8.28 8.83 13.85
N LEU A 101 -8.84 8.48 12.69
CA LEU A 101 -9.29 9.45 11.68
C LEU A 101 -10.46 10.31 12.15
N ILE A 102 -11.31 9.80 13.06
CA ILE A 102 -12.34 10.62 13.72
C ILE A 102 -11.69 11.72 14.58
N ILE A 103 -10.56 11.41 15.23
CA ILE A 103 -9.85 12.34 16.12
C ILE A 103 -9.01 13.33 15.30
N GLN A 104 -8.35 12.85 14.25
CA GLN A 104 -7.49 13.66 13.38
C GLN A 104 -7.78 13.35 11.90
N PRO A 105 -8.77 14.04 11.30
CA PRO A 105 -9.16 13.84 9.92
C PRO A 105 -8.03 14.11 8.92
N ASN A 106 -8.01 13.35 7.83
CA ASN A 106 -7.07 13.53 6.74
C ASN A 106 -7.61 12.90 5.45
N ALA A 107 -7.84 13.72 4.43
CA ALA A 107 -8.49 13.29 3.20
C ALA A 107 -7.77 12.13 2.48
N SER A 108 -6.44 12.15 2.38
CA SER A 108 -5.69 11.05 1.73
C SER A 108 -5.73 9.75 2.52
N GLN A 109 -5.64 9.83 3.85
CA GLN A 109 -5.73 8.66 4.73
C GLN A 109 -7.15 8.08 4.76
N GLU A 110 -8.19 8.93 4.71
CA GLU A 110 -9.59 8.53 4.57
C GLU A 110 -9.86 7.86 3.23
N ALA A 111 -9.36 8.42 2.12
CA ALA A 111 -9.45 7.80 0.81
C ALA A 111 -8.78 6.41 0.81
N TYR A 112 -7.59 6.29 1.39
CA TYR A 112 -6.92 4.99 1.49
C TYR A 112 -7.68 3.99 2.38
N LEU A 113 -8.28 4.44 3.49
CA LEU A 113 -9.16 3.61 4.31
C LEU A 113 -10.37 3.11 3.52
N SER A 114 -11.03 4.00 2.76
CA SER A 114 -12.17 3.66 1.92
C SER A 114 -11.79 2.70 0.80
N PHE A 115 -10.60 2.86 0.21
CA PHE A 115 -10.03 1.93 -0.76
C PHE A 115 -9.84 0.52 -0.17
N LEU A 116 -9.23 0.39 1.00
CA LEU A 116 -9.04 -0.89 1.69
C LEU A 116 -10.36 -1.57 2.09
N ASN A 117 -11.42 -0.78 2.33
CA ASN A 117 -12.76 -1.26 2.64
C ASN A 117 -13.65 -1.48 1.39
N SER A 118 -13.13 -1.24 0.18
CA SER A 118 -13.90 -1.30 -1.07
C SER A 118 -15.12 -0.36 -1.10
N THR A 119 -15.03 0.80 -0.45
CA THR A 119 -16.07 1.85 -0.39
C THR A 119 -15.62 3.19 -0.97
N LEU A 120 -14.51 3.20 -1.72
CA LEU A 120 -13.96 4.41 -2.33
C LEU A 120 -14.90 4.97 -3.40
N GLN A 121 -15.07 6.30 -3.42
CA GLN A 121 -15.83 7.00 -4.46
C GLN A 121 -14.89 7.54 -5.55
N GLU A 122 -15.40 7.69 -6.78
CA GLU A 122 -14.62 8.17 -7.93
C GLU A 122 -13.91 9.51 -7.66
N LYS A 123 -14.60 10.44 -6.99
CA LYS A 123 -14.07 11.76 -6.62
C LYS A 123 -12.82 11.72 -5.72
N ASP A 124 -12.61 10.62 -4.99
CA ASP A 124 -11.53 10.46 -4.02
C ASP A 124 -10.34 9.66 -4.58
N ILE A 125 -10.43 9.19 -5.83
CA ILE A 125 -9.37 8.37 -6.46
C ILE A 125 -8.04 9.13 -6.54
N ASN A 126 -8.09 10.42 -6.85
CA ASN A 126 -6.89 11.27 -6.96
C ASN A 126 -6.16 11.49 -5.62
N LEU A 127 -6.82 11.21 -4.48
CA LEU A 127 -6.23 11.29 -3.14
C LEU A 127 -5.42 10.04 -2.79
N LEU A 128 -5.54 8.95 -3.56
CA LEU A 128 -4.77 7.73 -3.35
C LEU A 128 -3.31 7.90 -3.78
N PRO A 129 -2.39 7.10 -3.21
CA PRO A 129 -1.06 6.92 -3.78
C PRO A 129 -1.14 6.53 -5.28
N GLN A 130 -0.27 7.13 -6.09
CA GLN A 130 -0.31 7.03 -7.56
C GLN A 130 -0.42 5.60 -8.08
N GLN A 131 0.26 4.64 -7.43
CA GLN A 131 0.25 3.23 -7.81
C GLN A 131 -1.14 2.55 -7.74
N TYR A 132 -2.11 3.15 -7.03
CA TYR A 132 -3.47 2.62 -6.91
C TYR A 132 -4.48 3.35 -7.79
N GLN A 133 -4.20 4.57 -8.27
CA GLN A 133 -5.21 5.43 -8.90
C GLN A 133 -5.82 4.79 -10.15
N GLY A 134 -5.00 4.31 -11.08
CA GLY A 134 -5.48 3.65 -12.30
C GLY A 134 -6.24 2.36 -12.01
N PHE A 135 -5.80 1.59 -11.02
CA PHE A 135 -6.50 0.39 -10.57
C PHE A 135 -7.86 0.72 -9.92
N ALA A 136 -7.90 1.73 -9.06
CA ALA A 136 -9.11 2.17 -8.38
C ALA A 136 -10.17 2.66 -9.38
N TYR A 137 -9.76 3.38 -10.43
CA TYR A 137 -10.65 3.77 -11.52
C TYR A 137 -11.24 2.57 -12.26
N ALA A 138 -10.40 1.58 -12.61
CA ALA A 138 -10.88 0.35 -13.25
C ALA A 138 -11.82 -0.47 -12.35
N LEU A 139 -11.55 -0.49 -11.03
CA LEU A 139 -12.37 -1.17 -10.04
C LEU A 139 -13.74 -0.50 -9.87
N GLU A 140 -13.79 0.83 -9.78
CA GLU A 140 -15.03 1.62 -9.67
C GLU A 140 -15.95 1.38 -10.88
N LYS A 141 -15.39 1.41 -12.10
CA LYS A 141 -16.11 1.13 -13.34
C LYS A 141 -16.44 -0.36 -13.56
N LYS A 142 -16.08 -1.25 -12.63
CA LYS A 142 -16.21 -2.72 -12.76
C LYS A 142 -15.61 -3.26 -14.08
N ASN A 143 -14.55 -2.62 -14.58
CA ASN A 143 -13.89 -3.00 -15.83
C ASN A 143 -12.92 -4.15 -15.59
N ALA A 144 -13.42 -5.39 -15.69
CA ALA A 144 -12.64 -6.60 -15.43
C ALA A 144 -11.38 -6.72 -16.33
N GLU A 145 -11.48 -6.37 -17.62
CA GLU A 145 -10.35 -6.39 -18.54
C GLU A 145 -9.28 -5.37 -18.12
N GLY A 146 -9.70 -4.13 -17.85
CA GLY A 146 -8.84 -3.05 -17.38
C GLY A 146 -8.12 -3.39 -16.07
N ILE A 147 -8.85 -3.96 -15.10
CA ILE A 147 -8.28 -4.47 -13.85
C ILE A 147 -7.15 -5.45 -14.15
N ASN A 148 -7.43 -6.49 -14.93
CA ASN A 148 -6.46 -7.56 -15.20
C ASN A 148 -5.24 -7.09 -15.99
N LYS A 149 -5.40 -6.09 -16.87
CA LYS A 149 -4.28 -5.44 -17.58
C LYS A 149 -3.40 -4.65 -16.61
N ILE A 150 -4.00 -3.85 -15.72
CA ILE A 150 -3.28 -2.98 -14.78
C ILE A 150 -2.50 -3.80 -13.74
N LEU A 151 -3.11 -4.86 -13.18
CA LEU A 151 -2.50 -5.69 -12.13
C LEU A 151 -1.10 -6.21 -12.47
N LYS A 152 -0.81 -6.52 -13.75
CA LYS A 152 0.50 -7.00 -14.21
C LYS A 152 1.63 -6.00 -13.90
N ASN A 153 1.31 -4.71 -13.96
CA ASN A 153 2.28 -3.61 -13.93
C ASN A 153 2.37 -2.89 -12.58
N ILE A 154 1.42 -3.10 -11.65
CA ILE A 154 1.47 -2.45 -10.33
C ILE A 154 2.78 -2.84 -9.61
N ARG A 155 3.44 -1.84 -9.04
CA ARG A 155 4.62 -1.96 -8.17
C ARG A 155 4.47 -1.00 -6.98
N PRO A 156 5.05 -1.33 -5.81
CA PRO A 156 5.77 -2.58 -5.47
C PRO A 156 4.85 -3.80 -5.39
N LEU A 157 5.41 -5.00 -5.20
CA LEU A 157 4.64 -6.25 -5.13
C LEU A 157 3.54 -6.20 -4.05
N SER A 158 3.79 -5.57 -2.90
CA SER A 158 2.76 -5.38 -1.85
C SER A 158 1.53 -4.63 -2.36
N SER A 159 1.71 -3.55 -3.14
CA SER A 159 0.60 -2.82 -3.76
C SER A 159 -0.15 -3.66 -4.79
N LYS A 160 0.58 -4.50 -5.56
CA LYS A 160 -0.06 -5.47 -6.46
C LYS A 160 -0.91 -6.47 -5.68
N VAL A 161 -0.39 -7.05 -4.60
CA VAL A 161 -1.12 -8.02 -3.77
C VAL A 161 -2.38 -7.40 -3.16
N ILE A 162 -2.32 -6.17 -2.66
CA ILE A 162 -3.50 -5.44 -2.15
C ILE A 162 -4.54 -5.27 -3.26
N SER A 163 -4.14 -4.77 -4.42
CA SER A 163 -5.03 -4.54 -5.56
C SER A 163 -5.65 -5.84 -6.07
N SER A 164 -4.86 -6.90 -6.19
CA SER A 164 -5.35 -8.24 -6.55
C SER A 164 -6.36 -8.76 -5.52
N SER A 165 -6.13 -8.51 -4.23
CA SER A 165 -7.02 -8.96 -3.15
C SER A 165 -8.37 -8.23 -3.19
N LEU A 166 -8.35 -6.91 -3.40
CA LEU A 166 -9.55 -6.08 -3.56
C LEU A 166 -10.36 -6.42 -4.82
N SER A 167 -9.70 -6.96 -5.84
CA SER A 167 -10.32 -7.40 -7.10
C SER A 167 -10.41 -8.92 -7.23
N ARG A 168 -10.36 -9.67 -6.11
CA ARG A 168 -10.33 -11.14 -6.12
C ARG A 168 -11.45 -11.76 -6.96
N ASP A 169 -12.61 -11.14 -7.05
CA ASP A 169 -13.76 -11.67 -7.81
C ASP A 169 -13.67 -11.38 -9.33
N PHE A 170 -12.78 -10.49 -9.75
CA PHE A 170 -12.54 -10.12 -11.14
C PHE A 170 -11.20 -10.64 -11.71
N ILE A 171 -10.27 -11.06 -10.84
CA ILE A 171 -8.94 -11.50 -11.26
C ILE A 171 -8.97 -12.85 -12.01
N THR A 172 -8.26 -12.92 -13.14
CA THR A 172 -8.16 -14.15 -13.96
C THR A 172 -7.23 -15.19 -13.34
N GLN A 173 -7.39 -16.46 -13.76
CA GLN A 173 -6.50 -17.56 -13.36
C GLN A 173 -5.04 -17.32 -13.80
N GLU A 174 -4.83 -16.67 -14.94
CA GLU A 174 -3.50 -16.25 -15.40
C GLU A 174 -2.84 -15.30 -14.41
N ASN A 175 -3.56 -14.23 -14.00
CA ASN A 175 -3.04 -13.25 -13.05
C ASN A 175 -2.86 -13.82 -11.64
N ILE A 176 -3.72 -14.75 -11.20
CA ILE A 176 -3.51 -15.52 -9.96
C ILE A 176 -2.19 -16.29 -10.03
N SER A 177 -1.94 -16.98 -11.15
CA SER A 177 -0.75 -17.81 -11.33
C SER A 177 0.53 -16.96 -11.38
N LEU A 178 0.48 -15.79 -12.04
CA LEU A 178 1.55 -14.81 -12.04
C LEU A 178 1.85 -14.29 -10.62
N LEU A 179 0.80 -13.92 -9.88
CA LEU A 179 0.94 -13.41 -8.52
C LEU A 179 1.55 -14.46 -7.57
N ILE A 180 1.11 -15.72 -7.66
CA ILE A 180 1.68 -16.83 -6.89
C ILE A 180 3.17 -17.00 -7.21
N LYS A 181 3.56 -16.92 -8.49
CA LYS A 181 4.98 -16.99 -8.90
C LYS A 181 5.81 -15.87 -8.28
N GLU A 182 5.32 -14.63 -8.32
CA GLU A 182 6.00 -13.48 -7.72
C GLU A 182 6.10 -13.59 -6.20
N LEU A 183 5.01 -13.98 -5.52
CA LEU A 183 4.97 -14.19 -4.07
C LEU A 183 5.95 -15.30 -3.63
N SER A 184 6.01 -16.39 -4.38
CA SER A 184 6.95 -17.48 -4.15
C SER A 184 8.38 -17.02 -4.32
N PHE A 185 8.69 -16.26 -5.37
CA PHE A 185 10.03 -15.73 -5.62
C PHE A 185 10.49 -14.75 -4.52
N SER A 186 9.58 -13.91 -4.02
CA SER A 186 9.88 -12.94 -2.95
C SER A 186 9.90 -13.52 -1.54
N GLY A 187 9.64 -14.82 -1.36
CA GLY A 187 9.54 -15.43 -0.03
C GLY A 187 8.38 -14.88 0.81
N TYR A 188 7.34 -14.33 0.18
CA TYR A 188 6.16 -13.77 0.86
C TYR A 188 5.18 -14.89 1.20
N LYS A 189 5.61 -15.78 2.10
CA LYS A 189 4.90 -16.99 2.53
C LYS A 189 3.46 -16.72 2.96
N HIS A 190 3.21 -15.64 3.69
CA HIS A 190 1.90 -15.38 4.27
C HIS A 190 0.79 -15.13 3.21
N PRO A 191 0.94 -14.16 2.28
CA PRO A 191 0.01 -14.03 1.17
C PRO A 191 0.07 -15.22 0.21
N LEU A 192 1.23 -15.84 -0.01
CA LEU A 192 1.36 -17.02 -0.89
C LEU A 192 0.38 -18.14 -0.49
N ILE A 193 0.34 -18.49 0.80
CA ILE A 193 -0.59 -19.51 1.31
C ILE A 193 -2.05 -19.12 1.06
N SER A 194 -2.39 -17.85 1.25
CA SER A 194 -3.76 -17.35 1.06
C SER A 194 -4.19 -17.43 -0.41
N TRP A 195 -3.29 -17.08 -1.33
CA TRP A 195 -3.53 -17.15 -2.77
C TRP A 195 -3.52 -18.58 -3.32
N LEU A 196 -2.70 -19.48 -2.77
CA LEU A 196 -2.77 -20.92 -3.09
C LEU A 196 -4.13 -21.51 -2.66
N LYS A 197 -4.65 -21.12 -1.48
CA LYS A 197 -5.99 -21.54 -1.02
C LYS A 197 -7.09 -21.05 -1.97
N LEU A 198 -7.01 -19.79 -2.42
CA LEU A 198 -7.93 -19.25 -3.42
C LEU A 198 -7.81 -19.98 -4.77
N GLN A 199 -6.59 -20.31 -5.21
CA GLN A 199 -6.38 -21.07 -6.45
C GLN A 199 -7.00 -22.48 -6.35
N ALA A 200 -6.78 -23.17 -5.23
CA ALA A 200 -7.35 -24.49 -4.98
C ALA A 200 -8.88 -24.48 -4.90
N SER A 201 -9.51 -23.41 -4.40
CA SER A 201 -10.97 -23.31 -4.34
C SER A 201 -11.62 -23.07 -5.71
N ARG A 202 -10.88 -22.49 -6.66
CA ARG A 202 -11.33 -22.24 -8.04
C ARG A 202 -10.95 -23.34 -9.03
N GLU A 203 -10.02 -24.21 -8.65
CA GLU A 203 -9.54 -25.29 -9.51
C GLU A 203 -10.61 -26.39 -9.67
N LYS A 204 -10.93 -26.71 -10.92
CA LYS A 204 -11.91 -27.74 -11.29
C LYS A 204 -11.25 -29.11 -11.49
N ASP A 205 -9.97 -29.12 -11.87
CA ASP A 205 -9.19 -30.35 -12.03
C ASP A 205 -8.78 -30.90 -10.65
N THR A 206 -9.34 -32.05 -10.28
CA THR A 206 -9.10 -32.69 -8.99
C THR A 206 -7.61 -32.98 -8.74
N THR A 207 -6.87 -33.43 -9.76
CA THR A 207 -5.45 -33.74 -9.62
C THR A 207 -4.63 -32.48 -9.37
N LYS A 208 -4.90 -31.39 -10.09
CA LYS A 208 -4.24 -30.10 -9.85
C LYS A 208 -4.60 -29.53 -8.48
N LYS A 209 -5.86 -29.62 -8.08
CA LYS A 209 -6.33 -29.18 -6.76
C LYS A 209 -5.61 -29.89 -5.62
N LEU A 210 -5.50 -31.22 -5.69
CA LEU A 210 -4.77 -32.03 -4.69
C LEU A 210 -3.28 -31.64 -4.63
N ARG A 211 -2.64 -31.38 -5.78
CA ARG A 211 -1.25 -30.89 -5.81
C ARG A 211 -1.09 -29.53 -5.14
N ILE A 212 -2.03 -28.60 -5.34
CA ILE A 212 -2.01 -27.29 -4.68
C ILE A 212 -2.20 -27.47 -3.16
N GLN A 213 -3.11 -28.34 -2.74
CA GLN A 213 -3.35 -28.63 -1.32
C GLN A 213 -2.12 -29.25 -0.63
N ALA A 214 -1.45 -30.21 -1.27
CA ALA A 214 -0.21 -30.79 -0.75
C ALA A 214 0.90 -29.73 -0.60
N LYS A 215 1.02 -28.79 -1.53
CA LYS A 215 1.95 -27.64 -1.39
C LYS A 215 1.61 -26.76 -0.20
N ILE A 216 0.32 -26.48 0.01
CA ILE A 216 -0.13 -25.68 1.17
C ILE A 216 0.25 -26.41 2.46
N GLU A 217 0.00 -27.71 2.56
CA GLU A 217 0.31 -28.53 3.73
C GLU A 217 1.79 -28.46 4.09
N VAL A 218 2.68 -28.72 3.12
CA VAL A 218 4.15 -28.63 3.30
C VAL A 218 4.58 -27.22 3.71
N LEU A 219 3.95 -26.17 3.18
CA LEU A 219 4.29 -24.80 3.56
C LEU A 219 3.76 -24.43 4.96
N THR A 220 2.75 -25.13 5.48
CA THR A 220 2.15 -24.85 6.79
C THR A 220 2.59 -25.78 7.91
N SER A 221 3.26 -26.89 7.60
CA SER A 221 3.87 -27.76 8.60
C SER A 221 4.99 -27.03 9.34
N GLU A 222 5.07 -27.25 10.65
CA GLU A 222 6.11 -26.72 11.55
C GLU A 222 7.43 -27.48 11.43
#